data_AF-A0A534U2X8-F1
#
_entry.id   AF-A0A534U2X8-F1
#
_cell.length_a   1.000
_cell.length_b   1.000
_cell.length_c   1.000
_cell.angle_alpha   90.00
_cell.angle_beta   90.00
_cell.angle_gamma   90.00
#
_symmetry.space_group_name_H-M   'P 1'
#
loop_
_entity.id
_entity.type
_entity.pdbx_description
1 polymer ?
#
loop_
_entity_poly.entity_id
_entity_poly.type
_entity_poly.pdbx_seq_one_letter_code
_entity_poly.pdbx_strand_id
1 'polypeptide(L)'
;MPPTVLVNPRITSFSEQQEEDWEGCLSVPERRGMVPRYTQVRVEAYARDGKALRFTADGFHACVVQHECDHLDAKVFLDRMRSLETLSFLPEFQRHWVPRPR
;
A
#
# COMPACT_ATOMS: atom_id res chain seq x y z
N MET A 1 12.93 -6.05 -1.49
CA MET A 1 12.20 -6.05 -2.77
C MET A 1 13.00 -5.25 -3.80
N PRO A 2 13.27 -5.78 -5.00
CA PRO A 2 13.97 -5.04 -6.04
C PRO A 2 13.08 -3.92 -6.64
N PRO A 3 13.66 -2.90 -7.30
CA PRO A 3 12.89 -1.92 -8.06
C PRO A 3 12.09 -2.60 -9.18
N THR A 4 10.78 -2.32 -9.22
CA THR A 4 9.85 -2.91 -10.19
C THR A 4 9.09 -1.80 -10.89
N VAL A 5 8.96 -1.89 -12.22
CA VAL A 5 8.17 -0.96 -13.03
C VAL A 5 6.95 -1.71 -13.53
N LEU A 6 5.76 -1.19 -13.22
CA LEU A 6 4.49 -1.74 -13.67
C LEU A 6 3.77 -0.71 -14.53
N VAL A 7 3.64 -0.99 -15.83
CA VAL A 7 2.87 -0.18 -16.77
C VAL A 7 1.50 -0.83 -16.96
N ASN A 8 0.43 -0.02 -16.87
CA ASN A 8 -0.96 -0.47 -16.92
C ASN A 8 -1.25 -1.64 -15.96
N PRO A 9 -0.88 -1.55 -14.66
CA PRO A 9 -1.13 -2.64 -13.73
C PRO A 9 -2.63 -2.85 -13.53
N ARG A 10 -3.01 -4.12 -13.41
CA ARG A 10 -4.36 -4.56 -13.05
C ARG A 10 -4.26 -5.63 -11.98
N ILE A 11 -4.90 -5.39 -10.85
CA ILE A 11 -5.11 -6.44 -9.85
C ILE A 11 -6.26 -7.33 -10.35
N THR A 12 -6.00 -8.60 -10.58
CA THR A 12 -6.95 -9.56 -11.15
C THR A 12 -7.63 -10.42 -10.09
N SER A 13 -7.05 -10.53 -8.91
CA SER A 13 -7.69 -11.18 -7.75
C SER A 13 -7.11 -10.67 -6.45
N PHE A 14 -7.92 -10.72 -5.39
CA PHE A 14 -7.54 -10.41 -4.01
C PHE A 14 -7.69 -11.65 -3.14
N SER A 15 -6.94 -11.73 -2.04
CA SER A 15 -7.21 -12.69 -0.97
C SER A 15 -8.55 -12.41 -0.29
N GLU A 16 -9.05 -13.37 0.48
CA GLU A 16 -10.20 -13.14 1.38
C GLU A 16 -9.79 -12.36 2.64
N GLN A 17 -8.54 -12.53 3.06
CA GLN A 17 -7.99 -11.92 4.27
C GLN A 17 -7.47 -10.52 3.99
N GLN A 18 -7.75 -9.62 4.93
CA GLN A 18 -7.15 -8.30 5.02
C GLN A 18 -6.43 -8.13 6.34
N GLU A 19 -5.33 -7.39 6.30
CA GLU A 19 -4.58 -6.94 7.48
C GLU A 19 -4.51 -5.42 7.48
N GLU A 20 -4.58 -4.83 8.67
CA GLU A 20 -4.38 -3.39 8.86
C GLU A 20 -2.95 -3.13 9.28
N ASP A 21 -2.29 -2.20 8.59
CA ASP A 21 -0.96 -1.73 8.95
C ASP A 21 -0.84 -0.21 8.71
N TRP A 22 0.21 0.38 9.26
CA TRP A 22 0.50 1.80 9.16
C TRP A 22 1.04 2.16 7.78
N GLU A 23 0.25 2.91 7.02
CA GLU A 23 0.66 3.47 5.74
C GLU A 23 1.01 4.95 5.85
N GLY A 24 1.85 5.40 4.90
CA GLY A 24 2.04 6.80 4.58
C GLY A 24 2.13 6.96 3.06
N CYS A 25 2.10 8.20 2.59
CA CYS A 25 2.19 8.50 1.16
C CYS A 25 3.08 9.72 0.93
N LEU A 26 3.91 9.70 -0.12
CA LEU A 26 4.73 10.87 -0.48
C LEU A 26 3.86 12.06 -0.92
N SER A 27 2.68 11.80 -1.49
CA SER A 27 1.71 12.83 -1.87
C SER A 27 0.92 13.41 -0.69
N VAL A 28 0.98 12.77 0.49
CA VAL A 28 0.37 13.23 1.73
C VAL A 28 1.47 13.27 2.80
N PRO A 29 2.33 14.29 2.75
CA PRO A 29 3.56 14.31 3.52
C PRO A 29 3.28 14.29 5.02
N GLU A 30 4.21 13.69 5.75
CA GLU A 30 4.26 13.71 7.22
C GLU A 30 3.03 13.14 7.95
N ARG A 31 2.21 12.33 7.28
CA ARG A 31 1.07 11.64 7.89
C ARG A 31 1.21 10.13 7.86
N ARG A 32 0.59 9.48 8.84
CA ARG A 32 0.43 8.03 8.95
C ARG A 32 -1.00 7.68 9.36
N GLY A 33 -1.50 6.53 8.92
CA GLY A 33 -2.80 6.00 9.33
C GLY A 33 -2.86 4.49 9.11
N MET A 34 -3.70 3.80 9.89
CA MET A 34 -3.93 2.37 9.70
C MET A 34 -4.87 2.15 8.51
N VAL A 35 -4.46 1.30 7.57
CA VAL A 35 -5.19 1.02 6.34
C VAL A 35 -5.35 -0.48 6.15
N PRO A 36 -6.57 -0.99 5.95
CA PRO A 36 -6.77 -2.40 5.61
C PRO A 36 -6.35 -2.67 4.17
N ARG A 37 -5.48 -3.66 3.99
CA ARG A 37 -5.07 -4.16 2.67
C ARG A 37 -5.28 -5.66 2.59
N TYR A 38 -5.59 -6.14 1.38
CA TYR A 38 -5.61 -7.57 1.13
C TYR A 38 -4.19 -8.13 1.28
N THR A 39 -4.06 -9.21 2.04
CA THR A 39 -2.75 -9.82 2.35
C THR A 39 -2.05 -10.40 1.13
N GLN A 40 -2.79 -10.69 0.06
CA GLN A 40 -2.26 -11.17 -1.20
C GLN A 40 -3.08 -10.63 -2.39
N VAL A 41 -2.40 -10.29 -3.49
CA VAL A 41 -3.02 -9.88 -4.76
C VAL A 41 -2.34 -10.53 -5.96
N ARG A 42 -3.10 -10.85 -7.00
CA ARG A 42 -2.53 -11.23 -8.32
C ARG A 42 -2.56 -10.02 -9.23
N VAL A 43 -1.44 -9.80 -9.92
CA VAL A 43 -1.19 -8.59 -10.70
C VAL A 43 -0.82 -8.98 -12.12
N GLU A 44 -1.47 -8.34 -13.09
CA GLU A 44 -1.04 -8.33 -14.48
C GLU A 44 -0.59 -6.91 -14.84
N ALA A 45 0.53 -6.78 -15.54
CA ALA A 45 1.06 -5.49 -15.98
C ALA A 45 1.99 -5.68 -17.19
N TYR A 46 2.60 -4.60 -17.65
CA TYR A 46 3.74 -4.64 -18.56
C TYR A 46 4.99 -4.09 -17.88
N ALA A 47 6.14 -4.68 -18.18
CA ALA A 47 7.44 -4.12 -17.83
C ALA A 47 7.74 -2.88 -18.69
N ARG A 48 8.78 -2.13 -18.33
CA ARG A 48 9.22 -0.93 -19.07
C ARG A 48 9.55 -1.21 -20.55
N ASP A 49 9.96 -2.42 -20.88
CA ASP A 49 10.26 -2.86 -22.24
C ASP A 49 9.03 -3.39 -23.00
N GLY A 50 7.84 -3.30 -22.41
CA GLY A 50 6.58 -3.74 -23.00
C GLY A 50 6.30 -5.24 -22.85
N LYS A 51 7.15 -6.02 -22.17
CA LYS A 51 6.88 -7.44 -21.91
C LYS A 51 5.79 -7.61 -20.85
N ALA A 52 4.90 -8.57 -21.07
CA ALA A 52 3.86 -8.90 -20.10
C ALA A 52 4.45 -9.47 -18.81
N LEU A 53 3.93 -9.01 -17.66
CA LEU A 53 4.25 -9.48 -16.32
C LEU A 53 2.98 -10.04 -15.67
N ARG A 54 3.12 -11.19 -15.01
CA ARG A 54 2.08 -11.77 -14.15
C ARG A 54 2.73 -12.31 -12.90
N PHE A 55 2.32 -11.81 -11.74
CA PHE A 55 2.87 -12.25 -10.46
C PHE A 55 1.85 -12.14 -9.34
N THR A 56 2.14 -12.85 -8.25
CA THR A 56 1.44 -12.71 -6.98
C THR A 56 2.30 -11.88 -6.05
N ALA A 57 1.72 -10.87 -5.42
CA ALA A 57 2.34 -10.12 -4.33
C ALA A 57 1.63 -10.48 -3.02
N ASP A 58 2.41 -10.60 -1.95
CA ASP A 58 1.94 -10.90 -0.60
C ASP A 58 2.56 -9.94 0.43
N GLY A 59 1.96 -9.89 1.62
CA GLY A 59 2.41 -9.09 2.76
C GLY A 59 2.67 -7.63 2.39
N PHE A 60 3.85 -7.12 2.73
CA PHE A 60 4.22 -5.74 2.44
C PHE A 60 4.22 -5.40 0.94
N HIS A 61 4.59 -6.34 0.07
CA HIS A 61 4.56 -6.10 -1.37
C HIS A 61 3.13 -5.98 -1.89
N ALA A 62 2.19 -6.78 -1.35
CA ALA A 62 0.77 -6.63 -1.68
C ALA A 62 0.24 -5.25 -1.26
N CYS A 63 0.62 -4.76 -0.09
CA CYS A 63 0.27 -3.42 0.39
C CYS A 63 0.78 -2.34 -0.58
N VAL A 64 2.07 -2.36 -0.94
CA VAL A 64 2.66 -1.40 -1.88
C VAL A 64 1.97 -1.44 -3.24
N VAL A 65 1.73 -2.61 -3.83
CA VAL A 65 1.05 -2.68 -5.13
C VAL A 65 -0.36 -2.11 -5.07
N GLN A 66 -1.12 -2.40 -4.02
CA GLN A 66 -2.46 -1.83 -3.83
C GLN A 66 -2.39 -0.30 -3.65
N HIS A 67 -1.42 0.21 -2.91
CA HIS A 67 -1.18 1.65 -2.74
C HIS A 67 -0.87 2.35 -4.06
N GLU A 68 0.07 1.81 -4.84
CA GLU A 68 0.46 2.42 -6.11
C GLU A 68 -0.67 2.32 -7.16
N CYS A 69 -1.45 1.23 -7.16
CA CYS A 69 -2.64 1.11 -8.02
C CYS A 69 -3.73 2.11 -7.62
N ASP A 70 -3.93 2.40 -6.34
CA ASP A 70 -4.91 3.39 -5.88
C ASP A 70 -4.62 4.78 -6.44
N HIS A 71 -3.34 5.18 -6.59
CA HIS A 71 -2.98 6.46 -7.22
C HIS A 71 -3.46 6.55 -8.67
N LEU A 72 -3.51 5.44 -9.41
CA LEU A 72 -4.03 5.41 -10.78
C LEU A 72 -5.55 5.65 -10.83
N ASP A 73 -6.25 5.35 -9.74
CA ASP A 73 -7.68 5.63 -9.54
C ASP A 73 -7.92 6.94 -8.77
N ALA A 74 -6.91 7.82 -8.70
CA ALA A 74 -6.93 9.09 -7.98
C ALA A 74 -7.30 8.98 -6.48
N LYS A 75 -6.94 7.86 -5.85
CA LYS A 75 -7.11 7.61 -4.41
C LYS A 75 -5.77 7.65 -3.70
N VAL A 76 -5.79 8.13 -2.46
CA VAL A 76 -4.68 8.05 -1.53
C VAL A 76 -5.05 7.18 -0.33
N PHE A 77 -4.08 6.85 0.52
CA PHE A 77 -4.30 5.96 1.67
C PHE A 77 -5.41 6.43 2.61
N LEU A 78 -5.64 7.75 2.72
CA LEU A 78 -6.72 8.34 3.52
C LEU A 78 -8.11 7.85 3.09
N ASP A 79 -8.32 7.63 1.78
CA ASP A 79 -9.59 7.16 1.22
C ASP A 79 -9.88 5.69 1.54
N ARG A 80 -8.86 4.95 2.00
CA ARG A 80 -8.95 3.53 2.36
C ARG A 80 -9.02 3.31 3.87
N MET A 81 -8.80 4.34 4.69
CA MET A 81 -8.91 4.25 6.14
C MET A 81 -10.36 3.95 6.54
N ARG A 82 -10.58 3.00 7.47
CA ARG A 82 -11.92 2.71 8.01
C ARG A 82 -12.46 3.85 8.87
N SER A 83 -11.58 4.51 9.61
CA SER A 83 -11.85 5.69 10.42
C SER A 83 -10.59 6.57 10.45
N LEU A 84 -10.75 7.85 10.77
CA LEU A 84 -9.62 8.78 10.90
C LEU A 84 -8.97 8.77 12.29
N GLU A 85 -9.39 7.87 13.19
CA GLU A 85 -8.90 7.84 14.59
C GLU A 85 -7.41 7.59 14.71
N THR A 86 -6.84 6.82 13.76
CA THR A 86 -5.41 6.53 13.73
C THR A 86 -4.61 7.57 12.95
N LEU A 87 -5.27 8.52 12.27
CA LEU A 87 -4.57 9.52 11.47
C LEU A 87 -3.68 10.38 12.37
N SER A 88 -2.37 10.27 12.16
CA SER A 88 -1.35 10.90 12.99
C SER A 88 -0.35 11.65 12.12
N PHE A 89 0.12 12.80 12.61
CA PHE A 89 1.34 13.41 12.10
C PHE A 89 2.55 12.57 12.52
N LEU A 90 3.64 12.64 11.77
CA LEU A 90 4.84 11.83 11.99
C LEU A 90 5.44 11.95 13.41
N PRO A 91 5.56 13.14 14.03
CA PRO A 91 6.09 13.26 15.39
C PRO A 91 5.25 12.49 16.43
N GLU A 92 3.93 12.60 16.34
CA GLU A 92 2.97 11.93 17.21
C GLU A 92 2.99 10.42 16.96
N PHE A 93 3.09 10.01 15.68
CA PHE A 93 3.27 8.61 15.30
C PHE A 93 4.51 8.00 15.99
N GLN A 94 5.66 8.66 15.90
CA GLN A 94 6.90 8.21 16.54
C GLN A 94 6.81 8.17 18.07
N ARG A 95 6.11 9.14 18.68
CA ARG A 95 5.99 9.24 20.13
C ARG A 95 5.06 8.19 20.74
N HIS A 96 3.96 7.87 20.06
CA HIS A 96 2.85 7.12 20.65
C HIS A 96 2.67 5.72 20.07
N TRP A 97 3.12 5.47 18.84
CA TRP A 97 2.78 4.25 18.10
C TRP A 97 3.98 3.38 17.72
N VAL A 98 5.18 3.96 17.62
CA VAL A 98 6.41 3.17 17.43
C VAL A 98 6.85 2.59 18.78
N PRO A 99 6.96 1.26 18.92
CA PRO A 99 7.46 0.66 20.15
C PRO A 99 8.85 1.18 20.46
N ARG A 100 9.10 1.65 21.69
CA ARG A 100 10.46 1.98 22.11
C ARG A 100 11.29 0.69 22.10
N PRO A 101 12.50 0.69 21.51
CA PRO A 101 13.41 -0.43 21.68
C PRO A 101 13.67 -0.63 23.17
N ARG A 102 13.61 -1.90 23.61
CA ARG A 102 13.97 -2.30 24.98
C ARG A 102 15.45 -2.11 25.24
#